data_AF-A0A8T3PWG8-F1
#
_entry.id   AF-A0A8T3PWG8-F1
#
_cell.length_a   1.000
_cell.length_b   1.000
_cell.length_c   1.000
_cell.angle_alpha   90.00
_cell.angle_beta   90.00
_cell.angle_gamma   90.00
#
_symmetry.space_group_name_H-M   'P 1'
#
loop_
_entity.id
_entity.type
_entity.pdbx_description
1 polymer ?
#
loop_
_entity_poly.entity_id
_entity_poly.type
_entity_poly.pdbx_seq_one_letter_code
_entity_poly.pdbx_strand_id
1 'polypeptide(L)'
;MSATPAAWVAALEADAPDVVACWRAFDWSLSGLKSLRREVHARVHDGDAPRILAQQEAVGDALEAILRDLPQRSLRAPGGEEDWNVAQAFAHTTAARRFLSTWAALDADGGWPEHRPPVVSPSVPGRPDATRDELLVLLDKSRR
;
A
#
# COMPACT_ATOMS: atom_id res chain seq x y z
N MET A 1 20.09 17.68 9.65
CA MET A 1 20.64 16.32 9.58
C MET A 1 19.62 15.47 8.85
N SER A 2 19.87 15.10 7.59
CA SER A 2 18.97 14.16 6.90
C SER A 2 19.09 12.82 7.61
N ALA A 3 17.98 12.31 8.13
CA ALA A 3 17.92 10.97 8.69
C ALA A 3 18.41 9.98 7.63
N THR A 4 19.35 9.11 7.99
CA THR A 4 19.70 7.96 7.16
C THR A 4 18.42 7.18 6.89
N PRO A 5 18.10 6.86 5.62
CA PRO A 5 16.95 6.01 5.33
C PRO A 5 17.07 4.73 6.16
N ALA A 6 16.01 4.37 6.87
CA ALA A 6 16.00 3.13 7.63
C ALA A 6 16.37 1.98 6.69
N ALA A 7 17.16 1.00 7.16
CA ALA A 7 17.73 -0.05 6.31
C ALA A 7 16.69 -0.79 5.45
N TRP A 8 15.45 -0.89 5.94
CA TRP A 8 14.32 -1.48 5.20
C TRP A 8 13.94 -0.67 3.95
N VAL A 9 14.07 0.66 3.96
CA VAL A 9 13.78 1.53 2.80
C VAL A 9 14.79 1.28 1.70
N ALA A 10 16.07 1.17 2.07
CA ALA A 10 17.15 0.90 1.10
C ALA A 10 16.99 -0.48 0.45
N ALA A 11 16.59 -1.48 1.24
CA ALA A 11 16.27 -2.81 0.71
C ALA A 11 15.09 -2.78 -0.26
N LEU A 12 14.00 -2.10 0.12
CA LEU A 12 12.81 -2.00 -0.74
C LEU A 12 13.05 -1.16 -2.00
N GLU A 13 13.92 -0.14 -1.95
CA GLU A 13 14.22 0.72 -3.11
C GLU A 13 14.87 -0.04 -4.27
N ALA A 14 15.61 -1.11 -3.99
CA ALA A 14 16.22 -1.93 -5.04
C ALA A 14 15.15 -2.59 -5.93
N ASP A 15 14.05 -3.04 -5.33
CA ASP A 15 13.01 -3.82 -6.01
C ASP A 15 11.73 -3.01 -6.30
N ALA A 16 11.50 -1.91 -5.59
CA ALA A 16 10.34 -1.02 -5.72
C ALA A 16 10.73 0.47 -5.77
N PRO A 17 11.60 0.89 -6.70
CA PRO A 17 12.16 2.25 -6.73
C PRO A 17 11.11 3.35 -6.93
N ASP A 18 10.05 3.10 -7.71
CA ASP A 18 9.03 4.11 -7.99
C ASP A 18 8.08 4.31 -6.82
N VAL A 19 7.77 3.23 -6.09
CA VAL A 19 7.01 3.29 -4.84
C VAL A 19 7.79 4.08 -3.80
N VAL A 20 9.08 3.78 -3.62
CA VAL A 20 9.94 4.51 -2.67
C VAL A 20 10.10 5.97 -3.05
N ALA A 21 10.26 6.30 -4.33
CA ALA A 21 10.31 7.69 -4.80
C ALA A 21 9.01 8.46 -4.48
N CYS A 22 7.85 7.86 -4.78
CA CYS A 22 6.55 8.44 -4.45
C CYS A 22 6.39 8.64 -2.93
N TRP A 23 6.77 7.66 -2.12
CA TRP A 23 6.70 7.74 -0.66
C TRP A 23 7.59 8.85 -0.10
N ARG A 24 8.82 9.00 -0.60
CA ARG A 24 9.75 10.07 -0.18
C ARG A 24 9.27 11.47 -0.57
N ALA A 25 8.57 11.59 -1.69
CA ALA A 25 8.02 12.86 -2.16
C ALA A 25 6.70 13.26 -1.48
N PHE A 26 6.04 12.30 -0.81
CA PHE A 26 4.75 12.51 -0.17
C PHE A 26 4.88 13.18 1.20
N ASP A 27 4.03 14.18 1.42
CA ASP A 27 3.70 14.71 2.73
C ASP A 27 2.20 15.11 2.73
N TRP A 28 1.61 15.29 3.91
CA TRP A 28 0.18 15.57 4.08
C TRP A 28 -0.26 16.99 3.69
N SER A 29 0.64 17.83 3.20
CA SER A 29 0.31 19.17 2.68
C SER A 29 -0.14 19.13 1.22
N LEU A 30 -0.78 20.21 0.78
CA LEU A 30 -1.11 20.39 -0.64
C LEU A 30 0.15 20.36 -1.53
N SER A 31 1.30 20.85 -1.05
CA SER A 31 2.57 20.77 -1.76
C SER A 31 3.06 19.32 -1.89
N GLY A 32 2.97 18.53 -0.82
CA GLY A 32 3.31 17.11 -0.84
C GLY A 32 2.46 16.32 -1.83
N LEU A 33 1.15 16.57 -1.86
CA LEU A 33 0.24 15.98 -2.84
C LEU A 33 0.62 16.35 -4.29
N LYS A 34 1.02 17.61 -4.53
CA LYS A 34 1.51 18.03 -5.86
C LYS A 34 2.84 17.36 -6.21
N SER A 35 3.73 17.16 -5.24
CA SER A 35 5.00 16.44 -5.43
C SER A 35 4.76 14.98 -5.77
N LEU A 36 3.91 14.29 -5.01
CA LEU A 36 3.50 12.91 -5.29
C LEU A 36 2.93 12.79 -6.71
N ARG A 37 2.02 13.69 -7.12
CA ARG A 37 1.46 13.66 -8.47
C ARG A 37 2.53 13.81 -9.55
N ARG A 38 3.53 14.66 -9.34
CA ARG A 38 4.65 14.81 -10.28
C ARG A 38 5.48 13.53 -10.39
N GLU A 39 5.78 12.87 -9.27
CA GLU A 39 6.49 11.58 -9.29
C GLU A 39 5.70 10.52 -10.04
N VAL A 40 4.39 10.40 -9.78
CA VAL A 40 3.53 9.44 -10.50
C VAL A 40 3.54 9.71 -12.00
N HIS A 41 3.35 10.97 -12.42
CA HIS A 41 3.35 11.34 -13.85
C HIS A 41 4.70 11.11 -14.53
N ALA A 42 5.81 11.28 -13.82
CA ALA A 42 7.14 11.04 -14.38
C ALA A 42 7.42 9.55 -14.60
N ARG A 43 6.75 8.66 -13.85
CA ARG A 43 7.13 7.25 -13.69
C ARG A 43 6.11 6.25 -14.23
N VAL A 44 4.89 6.67 -14.51
CA VAL A 44 3.81 5.79 -14.95
C VAL A 44 3.35 6.20 -16.34
N HIS A 45 3.60 5.31 -17.30
CA HIS A 45 3.25 5.46 -18.72
C HIS A 45 2.54 4.21 -19.24
N ASP A 46 2.01 4.30 -20.45
CA ASP A 46 1.36 3.17 -21.11
C ASP A 46 2.32 1.98 -21.25
N GLY A 47 1.85 0.79 -20.89
CA GLY A 47 2.64 -0.44 -20.93
C GLY A 47 3.46 -0.74 -19.67
N ASP A 48 3.46 0.13 -18.66
CA ASP A 48 4.23 -0.05 -17.43
C ASP A 48 3.61 -1.03 -16.42
N ALA A 49 2.41 -1.54 -16.68
CA ALA A 49 1.68 -2.42 -15.76
C ALA A 49 2.51 -3.62 -15.26
N PRO A 50 3.29 -4.35 -16.10
CA PRO A 50 4.14 -5.45 -15.62
C PRO A 50 5.21 -5.00 -14.63
N ARG A 51 5.83 -3.84 -14.86
CA ARG A 51 6.85 -3.28 -13.96
C ARG A 51 6.22 -2.84 -12.64
N ILE A 52 5.08 -2.15 -12.69
CA ILE A 52 4.36 -1.70 -11.49
C ILE A 52 3.91 -2.90 -10.66
N LEU A 53 3.41 -3.96 -11.31
CA LEU A 53 3.04 -5.20 -10.63
C LEU A 53 4.25 -5.84 -9.92
N ALA A 54 5.41 -5.91 -10.57
CA ALA A 54 6.62 -6.45 -9.95
C ALA A 54 7.01 -5.67 -8.68
N GLN A 55 6.93 -4.33 -8.71
CA GLN A 55 7.20 -3.50 -7.52
C GLN A 55 6.14 -3.69 -6.43
N GLN A 56 4.87 -3.86 -6.81
CA GLN A 56 3.82 -4.17 -5.84
C GLN A 56 4.06 -5.51 -5.17
N GLU A 57 4.55 -6.53 -5.87
CA GLU A 57 4.91 -7.82 -5.27
C GLU A 57 6.09 -7.68 -4.30
N ALA A 58 7.12 -6.90 -4.64
CA ALA A 58 8.22 -6.60 -3.73
C ALA A 58 7.75 -5.90 -2.43
N VAL A 59 6.79 -4.97 -2.53
CA VAL A 59 6.14 -4.36 -1.36
C VAL A 59 5.38 -5.42 -0.55
N GLY A 60 4.69 -6.35 -1.21
CA GLY A 60 4.01 -7.47 -0.56
C GLY A 60 4.97 -8.35 0.23
N ASP A 61 6.12 -8.70 -0.35
CA ASP A 61 7.15 -9.51 0.30
C ASP A 61 7.74 -8.80 1.53
N ALA A 62 7.99 -7.49 1.41
CA ALA A 62 8.44 -6.68 2.54
C ALA A 62 7.40 -6.63 3.67
N LEU A 63 6.12 -6.44 3.34
CA LEU A 63 5.02 -6.48 4.32
C LEU A 63 4.89 -7.84 5.00
N GLU A 64 5.05 -8.93 4.24
CA GLU A 64 5.03 -10.29 4.77
C GLU A 64 6.17 -10.51 5.77
N ALA A 65 7.40 -10.14 5.39
CA ALA A 65 8.58 -10.28 6.24
C ALA A 65 8.42 -9.49 7.54
N ILE A 66 7.97 -8.22 7.46
CA ILE A 66 7.70 -7.38 8.62
C ILE A 66 6.64 -8.03 9.52
N LEU A 67 5.52 -8.48 8.95
CA LEU A 67 4.43 -9.07 9.73
C LEU A 67 4.83 -10.37 10.44
N ARG A 68 5.69 -11.18 9.81
CA ARG A 68 6.24 -12.41 10.40
C ARG A 68 7.20 -12.14 11.55
N ASP A 69 8.04 -11.11 11.43
CA ASP A 69 9.03 -10.73 12.45
C ASP A 69 8.39 -9.97 13.63
N LEU A 70 7.33 -9.19 13.37
CA LEU A 70 6.70 -8.34 14.37
C LEU A 70 6.16 -9.16 15.56
N PRO A 71 6.50 -8.83 16.83
CA PRO A 71 5.91 -9.47 17.98
C PRO A 71 4.38 -9.33 18.00
N GLN A 72 3.65 -10.37 18.39
CA GLN A 72 2.17 -10.37 18.39
C GLN A 72 1.58 -9.17 19.15
N ARG A 73 2.20 -8.77 20.28
CA ARG A 73 1.78 -7.60 21.06
C ARG A 73 1.86 -6.28 20.28
N SER A 74 2.81 -6.17 19.36
CA SER A 74 3.01 -4.96 18.56
C SER A 74 1.91 -4.76 17.51
N LEU A 75 1.15 -5.81 17.17
CA LEU A 75 -0.05 -5.68 16.32
C LEU A 75 -1.14 -4.81 16.97
N ARG A 76 -1.09 -4.63 18.30
CA ARG A 76 -1.98 -3.75 19.06
C ARG A 76 -1.38 -2.38 19.34
N ALA A 77 -0.15 -2.11 18.90
CA ALA A 77 0.49 -0.82 19.13
C ALA A 77 -0.30 0.29 18.39
N PRO A 78 -0.60 1.41 19.06
CA PRO A 78 -1.30 2.55 18.46
C PRO A 78 -0.39 3.38 17.54
N GLY A 79 -0.93 4.41 16.90
CA GLY A 79 -0.16 5.40 16.13
C GLY A 79 -0.39 5.42 14.61
N GLY A 80 -1.40 4.70 14.11
CA GLY A 80 -1.89 4.85 12.73
C GLY A 80 -2.80 6.08 12.55
N GLU A 81 -3.43 6.18 11.38
CA GLU A 81 -4.49 7.16 11.11
C GLU A 81 -5.56 7.08 12.20
N GLU A 82 -6.01 8.21 12.76
CA GLU A 82 -6.99 8.24 13.86
C GLU A 82 -6.66 7.28 15.04
N ASP A 83 -5.37 7.09 15.32
CA ASP A 83 -4.87 6.18 16.35
C ASP A 83 -5.15 4.69 16.11
N TRP A 84 -5.37 4.30 14.85
CA TRP A 84 -5.47 2.90 14.46
C TRP A 84 -4.26 2.11 14.92
N ASN A 85 -4.50 0.90 15.42
CA ASN A 85 -3.38 0.01 15.71
C ASN A 85 -2.78 -0.60 14.44
N VAL A 86 -1.60 -1.20 14.58
CA VAL A 86 -0.88 -1.83 13.46
C VAL A 86 -1.74 -2.84 12.69
N ALA A 87 -2.56 -3.66 13.37
CA ALA A 87 -3.44 -4.62 12.69
C ALA A 87 -4.51 -3.94 11.83
N GLN A 88 -5.11 -2.85 12.32
CA GLN A 88 -6.11 -2.07 11.56
C GLN A 88 -5.47 -1.44 10.32
N ALA A 89 -4.32 -0.79 10.48
CA ALA A 89 -3.59 -0.18 9.38
C ALA A 89 -3.17 -1.20 8.33
N PHE A 90 -2.62 -2.35 8.75
CA PHE A 90 -2.19 -3.41 7.83
C PHE A 90 -3.35 -3.99 7.02
N ALA A 91 -4.47 -4.29 7.68
CA ALA A 91 -5.67 -4.78 7.01
C ALA A 91 -6.26 -3.75 6.04
N HIS A 92 -6.24 -2.46 6.41
CA HIS A 92 -6.65 -1.37 5.50
C HIS A 92 -5.75 -1.31 4.26
N THR A 93 -4.43 -1.34 4.44
CA THR A 93 -3.45 -1.28 3.33
C THR A 93 -3.62 -2.47 2.37
N THR A 94 -3.78 -3.69 2.89
CA THR A 94 -3.99 -4.89 2.05
C THR A 94 -5.32 -4.87 1.32
N ALA A 95 -6.39 -4.35 1.93
CA ALA A 95 -7.66 -4.12 1.25
C ALA A 95 -7.52 -3.09 0.12
N ALA A 96 -6.86 -1.96 0.36
CA ALA A 96 -6.63 -0.93 -0.65
C ALA A 96 -5.82 -1.47 -1.84
N ARG A 97 -4.74 -2.23 -1.57
CA ARG A 97 -3.91 -2.88 -2.60
C ARG A 97 -4.75 -3.79 -3.50
N ARG A 98 -5.69 -4.54 -2.92
CA ARG A 98 -6.60 -5.42 -3.66
C ARG A 98 -7.61 -4.65 -4.51
N PHE A 99 -8.33 -3.70 -3.89
CA PHE A 99 -9.43 -3.00 -4.54
C PHE A 99 -8.95 -2.09 -5.66
N LEU A 100 -7.86 -1.33 -5.45
CA LEU A 100 -7.35 -0.41 -6.47
C LEU A 100 -6.87 -1.14 -7.72
N SER A 101 -6.17 -2.27 -7.58
CA SER A 101 -5.77 -3.09 -8.73
C SER A 101 -6.98 -3.70 -9.45
N THR A 102 -7.99 -4.16 -8.70
CA THR A 102 -9.24 -4.69 -9.28
C THR A 102 -9.96 -3.62 -10.11
N TRP A 103 -10.03 -2.40 -9.59
CA TRP A 103 -10.69 -1.29 -10.26
C TRP A 103 -9.94 -0.81 -11.49
N ALA A 104 -8.61 -0.76 -11.43
CA ALA A 104 -7.79 -0.48 -12.60
C ALA A 104 -8.00 -1.53 -13.70
N ALA A 105 -8.13 -2.81 -13.34
CA ALA A 105 -8.44 -3.87 -14.29
C ALA A 105 -9.85 -3.72 -14.91
N LEU A 106 -10.86 -3.36 -14.10
CA LEU A 106 -12.22 -3.10 -14.60
C LEU A 106 -12.27 -1.94 -15.58
N ASP A 107 -11.54 -0.85 -15.29
CA ASP A 107 -11.44 0.31 -16.16
C ASP A 107 -10.73 -0.07 -17.48
N ALA A 108 -9.61 -0.78 -17.41
CA ALA A 108 -8.83 -1.20 -18.57
C ALA A 108 -9.58 -2.19 -19.50
N ASP A 109 -10.41 -3.07 -18.95
CA ASP A 109 -11.20 -4.04 -19.74
C ASP A 109 -12.55 -3.47 -20.22
N GLY A 110 -12.85 -2.20 -19.90
CA GLY A 110 -14.16 -1.59 -20.18
C GLY A 110 -15.31 -2.21 -19.39
N GLY A 111 -15.01 -2.99 -18.36
CA GLY A 111 -15.97 -3.64 -17.46
C GLY A 111 -16.46 -2.75 -16.32
N TRP A 112 -16.14 -1.45 -16.35
CA TRP A 112 -16.58 -0.50 -15.33
C TRP A 112 -18.12 -0.41 -15.29
N PRO A 113 -18.78 -0.71 -14.16
CA PRO A 113 -20.23 -0.77 -14.14
C PRO A 113 -20.85 0.63 -14.13
N GLU A 114 -21.68 0.93 -15.13
CA GLU A 114 -22.43 2.20 -15.23
C GLU A 114 -23.46 2.35 -14.10
N HIS A 115 -24.02 1.24 -13.63
CA HIS A 115 -24.99 1.21 -12.55
C HIS A 115 -24.34 0.76 -11.25
N ARG A 116 -24.29 1.67 -10.26
CA ARG A 116 -23.62 1.47 -8.96
C ARG A 116 -22.12 1.18 -9.13
N PRO A 117 -21.35 2.15 -9.66
CA PRO A 117 -19.90 2.02 -9.74
C PRO A 117 -19.30 1.80 -8.35
N PRO A 118 -18.15 1.11 -8.24
CA PRO A 118 -17.42 1.04 -6.99
C PRO A 118 -17.12 2.44 -6.46
N VAL A 119 -17.31 2.63 -5.15
CA VAL A 119 -17.06 3.90 -4.47
C VAL A 119 -15.98 3.69 -3.42
N VAL A 120 -15.01 4.62 -3.35
CA VAL A 120 -14.03 4.64 -2.26
C VAL A 120 -14.73 5.11 -1.00
N SER A 121 -14.75 4.26 0.02
CA SER A 121 -14.94 4.72 1.39
C SER A 121 -13.56 4.96 2.01
N PRO A 122 -13.15 6.22 2.21
CA PRO A 122 -11.88 6.51 2.86
C PRO A 122 -11.91 6.06 4.32
N SER A 123 -10.73 5.87 4.90
CA SER A 123 -10.55 5.75 6.35
C SER A 123 -11.35 4.61 7.00
N VAL A 124 -11.40 3.43 6.36
CA VAL A 124 -12.03 2.22 6.93
C VAL A 124 -10.96 1.35 7.61
N PRO A 125 -10.90 1.27 8.95
CA PRO A 125 -9.93 0.43 9.64
C PRO A 125 -10.26 -1.06 9.49
N GLY A 126 -9.23 -1.89 9.58
CA GLY A 126 -9.42 -3.33 9.79
C GLY A 126 -9.95 -3.68 11.19
N ARG A 127 -10.03 -4.99 11.47
CA ARG A 127 -10.41 -5.48 12.80
C ARG A 127 -9.26 -5.21 13.79
N PRO A 128 -9.49 -4.50 14.90
CA PRO A 128 -8.43 -4.12 15.84
C PRO A 128 -7.79 -5.32 16.52
N ASP A 129 -8.51 -6.43 16.59
CA ASP A 129 -8.09 -7.67 17.21
C ASP A 129 -7.58 -8.74 16.21
N ALA A 130 -7.36 -8.39 14.93
CA ALA A 130 -6.85 -9.35 13.93
C ALA A 130 -5.52 -10.00 14.37
N THR A 131 -5.41 -11.30 14.10
CA THR A 131 -4.23 -12.13 14.35
C THR A 131 -3.25 -12.04 13.19
N ARG A 132 -1.98 -12.45 13.42
CA ARG A 132 -0.98 -12.49 12.36
C ARG A 132 -1.43 -13.35 11.17
N ASP A 133 -2.00 -14.52 11.45
CA ASP A 133 -2.43 -15.46 10.41
C ASP A 133 -3.58 -14.88 9.57
N GLU A 134 -4.55 -14.22 10.21
CA GLU A 134 -5.61 -13.50 9.49
C GLU A 134 -5.04 -12.38 8.60
N LEU A 135 -4.07 -11.61 9.10
CA LEU A 135 -3.42 -10.55 8.33
C LEU A 135 -2.60 -11.10 7.15
N LEU A 136 -1.92 -12.24 7.32
CA LEU A 136 -1.23 -12.94 6.23
C LEU A 136 -2.21 -13.44 5.15
N VAL A 137 -3.40 -13.91 5.55
CA VAL A 137 -4.46 -14.27 4.60
C VAL A 137 -4.97 -13.04 3.83
N LEU A 138 -5.10 -11.88 4.49
CA LEU A 138 -5.47 -10.63 3.81
C LEU A 138 -4.39 -10.18 2.81
N LEU A 139 -3.11 -10.35 3.17
CA LEU A 139 -1.99 -10.04 2.28
C LEU A 139 -1.99 -10.94 1.04
N ASP A 140 -2.12 -12.26 1.21
CA ASP A 140 -2.22 -13.20 0.07
C ASP A 140 -3.40 -12.86 -0.85
N LYS A 141 -4.57 -12.53 -0.27
CA LYS A 141 -5.73 -12.07 -1.04
C LYS A 141 -5.50 -10.77 -1.79
N SER A 142 -4.55 -9.93 -1.36
CA SER A 142 -4.24 -8.67 -2.05
C SER A 142 -3.31 -8.85 -3.25
N ARG A 143 -2.63 -10.00 -3.36
CA ARG A 143 -1.75 -10.37 -4.50
C ARG A 143 -2.52 -11.00 -5.67
N ARG A 144 -3.83 -11.24 -5.51
CA ARG A 144 -4.69 -11.94 -6.46
C ARG A 144 -5.93 -11.11 -6.78
#